data_AF-A0A839GXV3-F1
#
_entry.id   AF-A0A839GXV3-F1
#
_cell.length_a   1.000
_cell.length_b   1.000
_cell.length_c   1.000
_cell.angle_alpha   90.00
_cell.angle_beta   90.00
_cell.angle_gamma   90.00
#
_symmetry.space_group_name_H-M   'P 1'
#
loop_
_entity.id
_entity.type
_entity.pdbx_description
1 polymer ?
#
loop_
_entity_poly.entity_id
_entity_poly.type
_entity_poly.pdbx_seq_one_letter_code
_entity_poly.pdbx_strand_id
1 'polypeptide(L)'
;MKAKFLLFSLLLICSLQVFAQVPKSSSKKGKEYKGVPTDLNTSKIIFLQLDSVDLPEKPKGIFFTAAHNTYNSLSHYNTNFQKSNKELMESVKEYPFEYAIAHLHEVAKYKEEGYKYLLLFDPIHQFKNGKVESTSKLRVNFPLYVLNMQNNDTYHIDYGYEFDLLEYKSLFTKKFMKEVKRTYKKQLKS
;
A
#
# COMPACT_ATOMS: atom_id res chain seq x y z
N MET A 1 9.56 -14.93 75.02
CA MET A 1 9.16 -15.50 73.71
C MET A 1 7.90 -14.82 73.21
N LYS A 2 8.00 -13.89 72.25
CA LYS A 2 6.93 -13.39 71.35
C LYS A 2 7.52 -12.24 70.52
N ALA A 3 8.36 -12.60 69.56
CA ALA A 3 8.97 -11.67 68.60
C ALA A 3 8.89 -12.29 67.21
N LYS A 4 7.68 -12.45 66.68
CA LYS A 4 7.43 -12.93 65.31
C LYS A 4 6.05 -12.50 64.82
N PHE A 5 5.74 -11.20 64.74
CA PHE A 5 4.48 -10.78 64.08
C PHE A 5 4.48 -9.35 63.54
N LEU A 6 5.63 -8.74 63.25
CA LEU A 6 5.72 -7.36 62.77
C LEU A 6 6.81 -7.17 61.69
N LEU A 7 6.86 -8.07 60.71
CA LEU A 7 7.84 -7.98 59.60
C LEU A 7 7.27 -8.49 58.27
N PHE A 8 5.95 -8.39 58.09
CA PHE A 8 5.28 -8.82 56.86
C PHE A 8 4.35 -7.78 56.23
N SER A 9 4.39 -6.52 56.68
CA SER A 9 3.53 -5.43 56.13
C SER A 9 4.29 -4.32 55.41
N LEU A 10 5.62 -4.41 55.25
CA LEU A 10 6.44 -3.34 54.65
C LEU A 10 7.07 -3.72 53.29
N LEU A 11 6.53 -4.73 52.61
CA LEU A 11 6.97 -5.17 51.27
C LEU A 11 5.81 -5.22 50.26
N LEU A 12 4.77 -4.39 50.48
CA LEU A 12 3.57 -4.36 49.63
C LEU A 12 3.22 -2.94 49.13
N ILE A 13 4.21 -2.06 48.98
CA ILE A 13 4.01 -0.68 48.48
C ILE A 13 4.85 -0.38 47.22
N CYS A 14 5.64 -1.33 46.70
CA CYS A 14 6.56 -1.07 45.57
C CYS A 14 6.10 -1.61 44.20
N SER A 15 4.84 -2.02 44.05
CA SER A 15 4.39 -2.77 42.86
C SER A 15 3.26 -2.13 42.05
N LEU A 16 3.00 -0.81 42.16
CA LEU A 16 1.82 -0.24 41.48
C LEU A 16 1.95 1.18 40.95
N GLN A 17 3.11 1.61 40.43
CA GLN A 17 3.15 2.81 39.57
C GLN A 17 4.15 2.69 38.41
N VAL A 18 4.21 1.54 37.73
CA VAL A 18 4.55 1.58 36.31
C VAL A 18 3.24 1.87 35.59
N PHE A 19 2.87 3.15 35.54
CA PHE A 19 1.97 3.62 34.50
C PHE A 19 2.63 3.24 33.19
N ALA A 20 2.15 2.15 32.59
CA ALA A 20 2.29 1.91 31.17
C ALA A 20 1.70 3.15 30.49
N GLN A 21 2.56 4.14 30.21
CA GLN A 21 2.30 5.09 29.16
C GLN A 21 2.21 4.21 27.92
N VAL A 22 0.99 3.77 27.59
CA VAL A 22 0.67 3.25 26.27
C VAL A 22 1.22 4.32 25.33
N PRO A 23 2.31 4.03 24.57
CA PRO A 23 2.84 5.02 23.67
C PRO A 23 1.68 5.38 22.77
N LYS A 24 1.21 6.62 22.88
CA LYS A 24 0.30 7.19 21.89
C LYS A 24 1.06 7.05 20.59
N SER A 25 0.69 6.05 19.80
CA SER A 25 1.20 5.84 18.46
C SER A 25 0.80 7.08 17.69
N SER A 26 1.65 8.11 17.76
CA SER A 26 1.62 9.24 16.87
C SER A 26 2.06 8.68 15.54
N SER A 27 1.13 8.06 14.82
CA SER A 27 1.33 7.70 13.42
C SER A 27 1.68 9.02 12.73
N LYS A 28 2.97 9.24 12.51
CA LYS A 28 3.50 10.45 11.92
C LYS A 28 2.81 10.59 10.57
N LYS A 29 1.92 11.58 10.43
CA LYS A 29 1.27 11.88 9.15
C LYS A 29 2.37 12.34 8.21
N GLY A 30 2.61 11.58 7.15
CA GLY A 30 3.62 11.90 6.16
C GLY A 30 3.27 13.16 5.38
N LYS A 31 4.27 13.71 4.67
CA LYS A 31 4.12 14.82 3.74
C LYS A 31 3.75 14.30 2.35
N GLU A 32 3.06 15.14 1.58
CA GLU A 32 2.69 14.84 0.20
C GLU A 32 3.55 15.67 -0.76
N TYR A 33 4.10 15.01 -1.78
CA TYR A 33 4.91 15.60 -2.84
C TYR A 33 4.35 15.22 -4.22
N LYS A 34 4.80 15.91 -5.26
CA LYS A 34 4.48 15.60 -6.66
C LYS A 34 5.65 14.88 -7.34
N GLY A 35 5.35 13.91 -8.19
CA GLY A 35 6.31 13.17 -9.01
C GLY A 35 6.85 11.91 -8.33
N VAL A 36 8.14 11.64 -8.53
CA VAL A 36 8.86 10.53 -7.89
C VAL A 36 9.91 11.04 -6.89
N PRO A 37 10.34 10.24 -5.90
CA PRO A 37 11.42 10.62 -5.00
C PRO A 37 12.70 10.98 -5.76
N THR A 38 13.49 11.92 -5.24
CA THR A 38 14.71 12.44 -5.88
C THR A 38 15.94 11.55 -5.70
N ASP A 39 15.87 10.57 -4.81
CA ASP A 39 16.91 9.59 -4.50
C ASP A 39 16.52 8.16 -4.95
N LEU A 40 15.50 8.03 -5.80
CA LEU A 40 15.00 6.76 -6.32
C LEU A 40 16.08 6.00 -7.12
N ASN A 41 17.07 6.71 -7.66
CA ASN A 41 18.22 6.13 -8.35
C ASN A 41 19.24 5.42 -7.45
N THR A 42 19.19 5.68 -6.14
CA THR A 42 20.11 5.11 -5.13
C THR A 42 19.37 4.38 -4.01
N SER A 43 18.03 4.45 -4.02
CA SER A 43 17.14 3.75 -3.10
C SER A 43 16.46 2.58 -3.79
N LYS A 44 15.99 1.62 -3.00
CA LYS A 44 15.27 0.45 -3.51
C LYS A 44 13.76 0.64 -3.42
N ILE A 45 13.04 0.21 -4.46
CA ILE A 45 11.58 0.26 -4.55
C ILE A 45 10.96 -1.14 -4.66
N ILE A 46 9.81 -1.33 -4.05
CA ILE A 46 8.99 -2.52 -4.19
C ILE A 46 7.86 -2.24 -5.18
N PHE A 47 7.67 -3.16 -6.13
CA PHE A 47 6.49 -3.24 -6.96
C PHE A 47 5.61 -4.39 -6.48
N LEU A 48 4.33 -4.12 -6.22
CA LEU A 48 3.44 -5.12 -5.66
C LEU A 48 2.88 -6.05 -6.73
N GLN A 49 2.99 -7.35 -6.46
CA GLN A 49 2.15 -8.35 -7.09
C GLN A 49 0.75 -8.30 -6.49
N LEU A 50 -0.22 -8.58 -7.34
CA LEU A 50 -1.61 -8.72 -6.99
C LEU A 50 -1.89 -10.14 -6.49
N ASP A 51 -2.70 -10.24 -5.45
CA ASP A 51 -3.20 -11.49 -4.90
C ASP A 51 -4.69 -11.64 -5.20
N SER A 52 -5.18 -12.87 -5.35
CA SER A 52 -6.64 -13.09 -5.39
C SER A 52 -7.28 -12.59 -4.10
N VAL A 53 -8.52 -12.13 -4.19
CA VAL A 53 -9.31 -11.67 -3.05
C VAL A 53 -10.53 -12.55 -2.82
N ASP A 54 -10.93 -12.68 -1.56
CA ASP A 54 -12.20 -13.36 -1.25
C ASP A 54 -13.37 -12.58 -1.86
N LEU A 55 -14.29 -13.34 -2.47
CA LEU A 55 -15.53 -12.79 -2.99
C LEU A 55 -16.60 -12.83 -1.89
N PRO A 56 -17.37 -11.75 -1.69
CA PRO A 56 -18.55 -11.80 -0.83
C PRO A 56 -19.60 -12.76 -1.43
N GLU A 57 -20.63 -13.11 -0.65
CA GLU A 57 -21.76 -13.88 -1.16
C GLU A 57 -22.35 -13.19 -2.41
N LYS A 58 -22.59 -13.98 -3.46
CA LYS A 58 -23.17 -13.46 -4.69
C LYS A 58 -24.54 -12.84 -4.37
N PRO A 59 -24.72 -11.53 -4.57
CA PRO A 59 -25.97 -10.89 -4.24
C PRO A 59 -27.12 -11.43 -5.11
N LYS A 60 -28.30 -11.54 -4.50
CA LYS A 60 -29.55 -11.95 -5.18
C LYS A 60 -30.45 -10.73 -5.34
N GLY A 61 -31.26 -10.68 -6.40
CA GLY A 61 -32.20 -9.58 -6.65
C GLY A 61 -31.67 -8.52 -7.62
N ILE A 62 -31.89 -7.24 -7.33
CA ILE A 62 -31.69 -6.15 -8.30
C ILE A 62 -30.21 -5.97 -8.65
N PHE A 63 -29.90 -6.09 -9.96
CA PHE A 63 -28.55 -6.07 -10.54
C PHE A 63 -27.74 -4.77 -10.36
N PHE A 64 -28.38 -3.67 -9.94
CA PHE A 64 -27.77 -2.32 -9.88
C PHE A 64 -27.50 -1.83 -8.45
N THR A 65 -27.34 -2.76 -7.51
CA THR A 65 -27.01 -2.44 -6.11
C THR A 65 -25.50 -2.33 -5.89
N ALA A 66 -25.07 -1.57 -4.88
CA ALA A 66 -23.66 -1.45 -4.50
C ALA A 66 -23.00 -2.82 -4.23
N ALA A 67 -23.77 -3.78 -3.72
CA ALA A 67 -23.35 -5.16 -3.52
C ALA A 67 -23.02 -5.87 -4.85
N HIS A 68 -23.85 -5.72 -5.89
CA HIS A 68 -23.58 -6.27 -7.22
C HIS A 68 -22.35 -5.65 -7.85
N ASN A 69 -22.19 -4.32 -7.74
CA ASN A 69 -21.02 -3.63 -8.27
C ASN A 69 -19.74 -4.12 -7.58
N THR A 70 -19.74 -4.20 -6.26
CA THR A 70 -18.59 -4.70 -5.48
C THR A 70 -18.26 -6.15 -5.88
N TYR A 71 -19.26 -7.04 -5.92
CA TYR A 71 -19.06 -8.43 -6.33
C TYR A 71 -18.47 -8.52 -7.75
N ASN A 72 -19.04 -7.79 -8.71
CA ASN A 72 -18.60 -7.82 -10.11
C ASN A 72 -17.17 -7.28 -10.26
N SER A 73 -16.80 -6.18 -9.60
CA SER A 73 -15.45 -5.62 -9.67
C SER A 73 -14.42 -6.56 -9.03
N LEU A 74 -14.72 -7.17 -7.88
CA LEU A 74 -13.82 -8.14 -7.24
C LEU A 74 -13.71 -9.44 -8.05
N SER A 75 -14.81 -9.92 -8.64
CA SER A 75 -14.83 -11.11 -9.51
C SER A 75 -14.02 -10.86 -10.79
N HIS A 76 -14.16 -9.68 -11.38
CA HIS A 76 -13.39 -9.27 -12.55
C HIS A 76 -11.89 -9.16 -12.22
N TYR A 77 -11.55 -8.58 -11.06
CA TYR A 77 -10.18 -8.54 -10.57
C TYR A 77 -9.58 -9.95 -10.42
N ASN A 78 -10.29 -10.88 -9.78
CA ASN A 78 -9.83 -12.27 -9.61
C ASN A 78 -9.63 -13.02 -10.92
N THR A 79 -10.36 -12.65 -11.97
CA THR A 79 -10.19 -13.26 -13.30
C THR A 79 -8.93 -12.76 -14.01
N ASN A 80 -8.41 -11.58 -13.64
CA ASN A 80 -7.39 -10.88 -14.41
C ASN A 80 -6.08 -10.63 -13.65
N PHE A 81 -6.03 -10.78 -12.32
CA PHE A 81 -4.83 -10.42 -11.54
C PHE A 81 -3.56 -11.15 -12.01
N GLN A 82 -3.66 -12.42 -12.43
CA GLN A 82 -2.52 -13.18 -12.96
C GLN A 82 -1.96 -12.55 -14.25
N LYS A 83 -2.84 -12.10 -15.15
CA LYS A 83 -2.45 -11.39 -16.37
C LYS A 83 -1.75 -10.09 -16.01
N SER A 84 -2.31 -9.31 -15.08
CA SER A 84 -1.70 -8.05 -14.61
C SER A 84 -0.34 -8.29 -13.94
N ASN A 85 -0.16 -9.37 -13.17
CA ASN A 85 1.13 -9.77 -12.62
C ASN A 85 2.14 -10.10 -13.72
N LYS A 86 1.73 -10.79 -14.79
CA LYS A 86 2.61 -11.03 -15.94
C LYS A 86 3.03 -9.73 -16.61
N GLU A 87 2.10 -8.80 -16.81
CA GLU A 87 2.39 -7.48 -17.36
C GLU A 87 3.34 -6.65 -16.48
N LEU A 88 3.20 -6.75 -15.15
CA LEU A 88 4.15 -6.19 -14.19
C LEU A 88 5.57 -6.76 -14.42
N MET A 89 5.70 -8.08 -14.44
CA MET A 89 6.99 -8.77 -14.64
C MET A 89 7.66 -8.39 -15.97
N GLU A 90 6.88 -8.12 -17.01
CA GLU A 90 7.40 -7.64 -18.30
C GLU A 90 7.81 -6.17 -18.26
N SER A 91 6.96 -5.32 -17.66
CA SER A 91 7.15 -3.86 -17.68
C SER A 91 8.29 -3.39 -16.78
N VAL A 92 8.49 -4.02 -15.62
CA VAL A 92 9.57 -3.69 -14.67
C VAL A 92 10.97 -3.92 -15.22
N LYS A 93 11.12 -4.72 -16.27
CA LYS A 93 12.43 -4.90 -16.95
C LYS A 93 12.99 -3.61 -17.52
N GLU A 94 12.13 -2.62 -17.79
CA GLU A 94 12.56 -1.28 -18.24
C GLU A 94 12.99 -0.35 -17.10
N TYR A 95 12.76 -0.73 -15.84
CA TYR A 95 13.09 0.09 -14.70
C TYR A 95 14.60 0.05 -14.41
N PRO A 96 15.29 1.20 -14.34
CA PRO A 96 16.76 1.25 -14.38
C PRO A 96 17.43 1.15 -13.00
N PHE A 97 16.68 1.12 -11.92
CA PHE A 97 17.21 1.17 -10.54
C PHE A 97 16.88 -0.12 -9.79
N GLU A 98 17.43 -0.30 -8.58
CA GLU A 98 17.20 -1.50 -7.78
C GLU A 98 15.72 -1.62 -7.37
N TYR A 99 15.15 -2.82 -7.56
CA TYR A 99 13.77 -3.10 -7.24
C TYR A 99 13.56 -4.54 -6.78
N ALA A 100 12.44 -4.75 -6.08
CA ALA A 100 11.87 -6.05 -5.79
C ALA A 100 10.44 -6.10 -6.31
N ILE A 101 10.00 -7.31 -6.61
CA ILE A 101 8.61 -7.64 -6.86
C ILE A 101 8.17 -8.52 -5.71
N ALA A 102 7.10 -8.14 -5.02
CA ALA A 102 6.69 -8.79 -3.79
C ALA A 102 5.18 -8.75 -3.61
N HIS A 103 4.64 -9.67 -2.81
CA HIS A 103 3.28 -9.58 -2.32
C HIS A 103 3.18 -8.61 -1.14
N LEU A 104 1.97 -8.10 -0.88
CA LEU A 104 1.76 -7.12 0.20
C LEU A 104 2.20 -7.66 1.58
N HIS A 105 1.98 -8.95 1.83
CA HIS A 105 2.36 -9.59 3.09
C HIS A 105 3.89 -9.73 3.28
N GLU A 106 4.67 -9.58 2.22
CA GLU A 106 6.15 -9.67 2.26
C GLU A 106 6.81 -8.29 2.44
N VAL A 107 6.06 -7.19 2.31
CA VAL A 107 6.61 -5.82 2.37
C VAL A 107 7.39 -5.56 3.66
N ALA A 108 6.94 -6.11 4.80
CA ALA A 108 7.63 -5.95 6.08
C ALA A 108 9.07 -6.50 6.03
N LYS A 109 9.26 -7.67 5.42
CA LYS A 109 10.58 -8.28 5.22
C LYS A 109 11.48 -7.40 4.35
N TYR A 110 10.96 -6.91 3.22
CA TYR A 110 11.75 -6.04 2.34
C TYR A 110 12.13 -4.71 3.00
N LYS A 111 11.26 -4.17 3.86
CA LYS A 111 11.60 -2.99 4.66
C LYS A 111 12.82 -3.23 5.56
N GLU A 112 12.94 -4.42 6.16
CA GLU A 112 14.10 -4.82 6.95
C GLU A 112 15.37 -4.98 6.08
N GLU A 113 15.22 -5.38 4.82
CA GLU A 113 16.30 -5.46 3.82
C GLU A 113 16.72 -4.08 3.24
N GLY A 114 16.17 -2.98 3.77
CA GLY A 114 16.52 -1.62 3.39
C GLY A 114 15.73 -1.07 2.20
N TYR A 115 14.63 -1.72 1.80
CA TYR A 115 13.72 -1.12 0.83
C TYR A 115 13.01 0.08 1.44
N LYS A 116 13.11 1.21 0.74
CA LYS A 116 12.61 2.49 1.22
C LYS A 116 11.24 2.81 0.64
N TYR A 117 11.02 2.43 -0.61
CA TYR A 117 9.88 2.87 -1.39
C TYR A 117 8.95 1.72 -1.79
N LEU A 118 7.66 2.04 -1.93
CA LEU A 118 6.63 1.13 -2.41
C LEU A 118 5.76 1.86 -3.44
N LEU A 119 5.63 1.32 -4.66
CA LEU A 119 4.69 1.85 -5.63
C LEU A 119 3.28 1.35 -5.29
N LEU A 120 2.34 2.27 -5.06
CA LEU A 120 0.98 1.95 -4.67
C LEU A 120 -0.04 2.45 -5.68
N PHE A 121 -0.93 1.54 -6.04
CA PHE A 121 -2.19 1.79 -6.72
C PHE A 121 -3.19 0.75 -6.20
N ASP A 122 -4.04 1.13 -5.25
CA ASP A 122 -4.94 0.19 -4.56
C ASP A 122 -6.41 0.63 -4.62
N PRO A 123 -7.07 0.44 -5.76
CA PRO A 123 -8.50 0.66 -5.88
C PRO A 123 -9.31 -0.37 -5.08
N ILE A 124 -8.78 -1.60 -4.91
CA ILE A 124 -9.46 -2.72 -4.25
C ILE A 124 -9.74 -2.42 -2.78
N HIS A 125 -8.79 -1.83 -2.06
CA HIS A 125 -8.99 -1.43 -0.68
C HIS A 125 -10.10 -0.37 -0.54
N GLN A 126 -10.28 0.49 -1.56
CA GLN A 126 -11.40 1.45 -1.55
C GLN A 126 -12.75 0.78 -1.82
N PHE A 127 -12.82 -0.21 -2.72
CA PHE A 127 -14.02 -1.01 -2.93
C PHE A 127 -14.43 -1.79 -1.68
N LYS A 128 -13.47 -2.46 -1.02
CA LYS A 128 -13.72 -3.22 0.21
C LYS A 128 -14.24 -2.36 1.36
N ASN A 129 -13.79 -1.11 1.44
CA ASN A 129 -14.20 -0.18 2.49
C ASN A 129 -15.44 0.65 2.15
N GLY A 130 -16.13 0.35 1.03
CA GLY A 130 -17.35 1.06 0.64
C GLY A 130 -17.14 2.56 0.35
N LYS A 131 -15.90 3.00 0.12
CA LYS A 131 -15.57 4.41 -0.12
C LYS A 131 -15.83 4.86 -1.56
N VAL A 132 -16.41 3.99 -2.38
CA VAL A 132 -16.64 4.23 -3.80
C VAL A 132 -18.15 4.28 -4.07
N GLU A 133 -18.70 5.49 -4.13
CA GLU A 133 -20.02 5.73 -4.70
C GLU A 133 -19.89 5.84 -6.22
N SER A 134 -19.72 4.70 -6.90
CA SER A 134 -19.77 4.65 -8.36
C SER A 134 -21.22 4.86 -8.80
N THR A 135 -21.56 6.09 -9.18
CA THR A 135 -22.78 6.39 -9.94
C THR A 135 -22.43 6.41 -11.43
N SER A 136 -23.43 6.20 -12.30
CA SER A 136 -23.24 6.22 -13.77
C SER A 136 -22.66 7.52 -14.35
N LYS A 137 -22.45 8.55 -13.52
CA LYS A 137 -21.94 9.87 -13.89
C LYS A 137 -20.57 10.23 -13.29
N LEU A 138 -20.04 9.45 -12.34
CA LEU A 138 -18.80 9.79 -11.61
C LEU A 138 -17.69 8.78 -11.91
N ARG A 139 -16.65 9.21 -12.62
CA ARG A 139 -15.40 8.45 -12.75
C ARG A 139 -14.61 8.57 -11.45
N VAL A 140 -14.39 7.44 -10.78
CA VAL A 140 -13.63 7.39 -9.55
C VAL A 140 -12.15 7.29 -9.90
N ASN A 141 -11.37 8.23 -9.38
CA ASN A 141 -9.93 8.34 -9.62
C ASN A 141 -9.16 7.84 -8.39
N PHE A 142 -8.28 6.87 -8.59
CA PHE A 142 -7.42 6.31 -7.57
C PHE A 142 -6.00 6.86 -7.73
N PRO A 143 -5.36 7.37 -6.66
CA PRO A 143 -4.02 7.91 -6.77
C PRO A 143 -3.01 6.81 -7.05
N LEU A 144 -2.11 7.07 -8.01
CA LEU A 144 -0.86 6.33 -8.21
C LEU A 144 0.26 7.12 -7.52
N TYR A 145 0.90 6.54 -6.53
CA TYR A 145 1.94 7.23 -5.77
C TYR A 145 3.04 6.29 -5.29
N VAL A 146 4.21 6.86 -4.99
CA VAL A 146 5.28 6.16 -4.25
C VAL A 146 5.14 6.49 -2.78
N LEU A 147 5.09 5.47 -1.92
CA LEU A 147 5.12 5.61 -0.47
C LEU A 147 6.55 5.43 0.05
N ASN A 148 7.03 6.37 0.85
CA ASN A 148 8.22 6.20 1.67
C ASN A 148 7.83 5.47 2.96
N MET A 149 8.26 4.22 3.09
CA MET A 149 7.88 3.36 4.22
C MET A 149 8.55 3.72 5.55
N GLN A 150 9.52 4.65 5.55
CA GLN A 150 10.24 5.08 6.75
C GLN A 150 9.52 6.23 7.47
N ASN A 151 8.94 7.16 6.71
CA ASN A 151 8.35 8.38 7.24
C ASN A 151 6.90 8.63 6.80
N ASN A 152 6.33 7.71 6.01
CA ASN A 152 5.00 7.77 5.40
C ASN A 152 4.80 8.89 4.38
N ASP A 153 5.86 9.52 3.89
CA ASP A 153 5.76 10.52 2.83
C ASP A 153 5.24 9.88 1.54
N THR A 154 4.35 10.58 0.82
CA THR A 154 3.79 10.12 -0.45
C THR A 154 4.25 11.02 -1.60
N TYR A 155 4.53 10.42 -2.74
CA TYR A 155 4.94 11.11 -3.96
C TYR A 155 3.91 10.78 -5.04
N HIS A 156 2.97 11.70 -5.26
CA HIS A 156 1.86 11.53 -6.18
C HIS A 156 2.33 11.67 -7.63
N ILE A 157 2.17 10.60 -8.40
CA ILE A 157 2.59 10.54 -9.80
C ILE A 157 1.43 10.99 -10.70
N ASP A 158 0.28 10.32 -10.57
CA ASP A 158 -0.89 10.51 -11.42
C ASP A 158 -2.13 9.84 -10.76
N TYR A 159 -3.23 9.76 -11.48
CA TYR A 159 -4.45 9.05 -11.09
C TYR A 159 -4.80 7.98 -12.12
N GLY A 160 -5.27 6.83 -11.67
CA GLY A 160 -5.88 5.78 -12.51
C GLY A 160 -7.38 5.67 -12.26
N TYR A 161 -8.10 5.12 -13.22
CA TYR A 161 -9.53 4.82 -13.11
C TYR A 161 -9.76 3.41 -12.55
N GLU A 162 -11.00 3.12 -12.13
CA GLU A 162 -11.40 1.77 -11.72
C GLU A 162 -11.04 0.71 -12.77
N PHE A 163 -11.29 0.98 -14.06
CA PHE A 163 -10.96 0.04 -15.14
C PHE A 163 -9.45 -0.12 -15.37
N ASP A 164 -8.63 0.81 -14.86
CA ASP A 164 -7.17 0.71 -14.91
C ASP A 164 -6.63 -0.30 -13.87
N LEU A 165 -7.48 -0.86 -13.00
CA LEU A 165 -7.16 -1.90 -11.99
C LEU A 165 -6.26 -3.01 -12.53
N LEU A 166 -6.41 -3.32 -13.81
CA LEU A 166 -5.79 -4.46 -14.46
C LEU A 166 -4.85 -4.06 -15.61
N GLU A 167 -4.81 -2.77 -15.96
CA GLU A 167 -3.87 -2.23 -16.96
C GLU A 167 -2.53 -1.86 -16.33
N TYR A 168 -1.91 -2.82 -15.64
CA TYR A 168 -0.66 -2.57 -14.92
C TYR A 168 0.41 -2.02 -15.88
N LYS A 169 0.47 -2.55 -17.10
CA LYS A 169 1.36 -2.03 -18.15
C LYS A 169 1.13 -0.54 -18.39
N SER A 170 -0.11 -0.07 -18.47
CA SER A 170 -0.45 1.33 -18.75
C SER A 170 0.00 2.23 -17.59
N LEU A 171 -0.36 1.88 -16.35
CA LEU A 171 0.02 2.64 -15.16
C LEU A 171 1.55 2.67 -14.97
N PHE A 172 2.20 1.53 -15.14
CA PHE A 172 3.64 1.43 -14.97
C PHE A 172 4.40 2.16 -16.09
N THR A 173 4.18 1.78 -17.35
CA THR A 173 5.00 2.28 -18.48
C THR A 173 4.66 3.73 -18.86
N LYS A 174 3.38 4.11 -18.87
CA LYS A 174 2.96 5.43 -19.36
C LYS A 174 2.97 6.51 -18.28
N LYS A 175 2.75 6.14 -17.02
CA LYS A 175 2.68 7.10 -15.91
C LYS A 175 3.96 7.07 -15.07
N PHE A 176 4.23 5.97 -14.37
CA PHE A 176 5.39 5.88 -13.48
C PHE A 176 6.73 5.99 -14.23
N MET A 177 6.96 5.16 -15.25
CA MET A 177 8.22 5.18 -16.01
C MET A 177 8.44 6.47 -16.79
N LYS A 178 7.38 7.11 -17.27
CA LYS A 178 7.46 8.45 -17.88
C LYS A 178 8.01 9.46 -16.87
N GLU A 179 7.53 9.41 -15.64
CA GLU A 179 7.96 10.31 -14.57
C GLU A 179 9.40 10.02 -14.10
N VAL A 180 9.79 8.75 -14.02
CA VAL A 180 11.18 8.33 -13.77
C VAL A 180 12.10 8.86 -14.87
N LYS A 181 11.77 8.63 -16.15
CA LYS A 181 12.55 9.10 -17.30
C LYS A 181 12.64 10.64 -17.34
N ARG A 182 11.57 11.34 -16.94
CA ARG A 182 11.55 12.81 -16.85
C ARG A 182 12.51 13.31 -15.76
N THR A 183 12.48 12.70 -14.58
CA THR A 183 13.26 13.10 -13.42
C THR A 183 14.74 12.77 -13.57
N TYR A 184 15.06 11.59 -14.12
CA TYR A 184 16.42 11.04 -14.18
C TYR A 184 17.05 11.11 -15.58
N LYS A 185 16.50 11.91 -16.50
CA LYS A 185 16.91 12.00 -17.91
C LYS A 185 18.42 12.13 -18.13
N LYS A 186 19.14 12.86 -17.27
CA LYS A 186 20.60 13.05 -17.38
C LYS A 186 21.39 11.77 -17.04
N GLN A 187 20.94 11.02 -16.04
CA GLN A 187 21.60 9.80 -15.57
C GLN A 187 21.33 8.60 -16.47
N LEU A 188 20.20 8.59 -17.19
CA LEU A 188 19.85 7.50 -18.11
C LEU A 188 20.48 7.61 -19.50
N LYS A 189 21.26 8.67 -19.75
CA LYS A 189 21.93 8.94 -21.03
C LYS A 189 23.45 8.75 -20.98
N SER A 190 24.02 8.64 -19.79
CA SER A 190 25.43 8.36 -19.52
C SER A 190 25.66 6.85 -19.46
#